data_AF-A0A2V8FA75-F1
#
_entry.id   AF-A0A2V8FA75-F1
#
_cell.length_a   1.000
_cell.length_b   1.000
_cell.length_c   1.000
_cell.angle_alpha   90.00
_cell.angle_beta   90.00
_cell.angle_gamma   90.00
#
_symmetry.space_group_name_H-M   'P 1'
#
loop_
_entity.id
_entity.type
_entity.pdbx_description
1 polymer ?
#
loop_
_entity_poly.entity_id
_entity_poly.type
_entity_poly.pdbx_seq_one_letter_code
_entity_poly.pdbx_strand_id
1 'polypeptide(L)'
;MLLVATAVMVVATRSIAGQAPASPAKPAAAKKWTVPRTPDGQPDLQGFWTNSTYVPLERPDNVTKALYTEQEFAAVVKEAAAREAE
;
A
#
# COMPACT_ATOMS: atom_id res chain seq x y z
N MET A 1 -22.40 -33.23 59.66
CA MET A 1 -21.82 -33.99 58.54
C MET A 1 -22.37 -33.42 57.25
N LEU A 2 -21.46 -33.12 56.32
CA LEU A 2 -21.71 -33.09 54.88
C LEU A 2 -22.56 -31.94 54.29
N LEU A 3 -22.18 -30.68 54.48
CA LEU A 3 -22.62 -29.61 53.56
C LEU A 3 -21.54 -28.56 53.23
N VAL A 4 -20.37 -28.64 53.86
CA VAL A 4 -19.20 -27.78 53.56
C VAL A 4 -18.25 -28.45 52.56
N ALA A 5 -18.50 -29.71 52.20
CA ALA A 5 -17.66 -30.54 51.33
C ALA A 5 -18.29 -30.85 49.96
N THR A 6 -19.19 -29.99 49.50
CA THR A 6 -19.53 -29.86 48.07
C THR A 6 -18.82 -28.59 47.57
N ALA A 7 -17.49 -28.55 47.72
CA ALA A 7 -16.60 -28.80 46.58
C ALA A 7 -17.10 -27.96 45.39
N VAL A 8 -16.61 -26.74 45.17
CA VAL A 8 -15.31 -26.45 44.51
C VAL A 8 -15.17 -27.13 43.12
N MET A 9 -16.14 -27.93 42.70
CA MET A 9 -16.05 -28.85 41.56
C MET A 9 -17.21 -28.66 40.59
N VAL A 10 -17.63 -27.41 40.38
CA VAL A 10 -18.46 -27.03 39.21
C VAL A 10 -17.86 -25.80 38.52
N VAL A 11 -16.53 -25.67 38.55
CA VAL A 11 -15.80 -24.59 37.85
C VAL A 11 -14.99 -25.13 36.66
N ALA A 12 -15.08 -26.43 36.32
CA ALA A 12 -14.14 -27.05 35.39
C ALA A 12 -14.65 -27.36 33.97
N THR A 13 -15.86 -26.97 33.57
CA THR A 13 -16.35 -27.25 32.19
C THR A 13 -16.97 -26.07 31.46
N ARG A 14 -16.80 -24.85 31.97
CA ARG A 14 -17.06 -23.65 31.16
C ARG A 14 -15.98 -23.61 30.08
N SER A 15 -16.30 -24.11 28.88
CA SER A 15 -15.53 -23.81 27.69
C SER A 15 -15.43 -22.29 27.58
N ILE A 16 -14.27 -21.73 27.93
CA ILE A 16 -13.98 -20.32 27.71
C ILE A 16 -13.96 -20.14 26.20
N ALA A 17 -15.04 -19.57 25.66
CA ALA A 17 -15.08 -19.13 24.27
C ALA A 17 -13.94 -18.13 24.08
N GLY A 18 -12.87 -18.56 23.41
CA GLY A 18 -11.65 -17.76 23.25
C GLY A 18 -10.33 -18.52 23.41
N GLN A 19 -10.34 -19.75 23.96
CA GLN A 19 -9.11 -20.58 24.07
C GLN A 19 -8.83 -21.47 22.85
N ALA A 20 -9.62 -21.38 21.78
CA ALA A 20 -9.23 -22.00 20.52
C ALA A 20 -8.14 -21.14 19.86
N PRO A 21 -7.09 -21.74 19.27
CA PRO A 21 -6.15 -20.99 18.45
C PRO A 21 -6.96 -20.23 17.40
N ALA A 22 -6.73 -18.92 17.30
CA ALA A 22 -7.36 -18.09 16.30
C ALA A 22 -7.06 -18.71 14.93
N SER A 23 -8.11 -19.15 14.22
CA SER A 23 -7.94 -19.51 12.82
C SER A 23 -7.44 -18.24 12.10
N PRO A 24 -6.40 -18.33 11.26
CA PRO A 24 -5.93 -17.16 10.53
C PRO A 24 -7.12 -16.57 9.78
N ALA A 25 -7.41 -15.30 10.05
CA ALA A 25 -8.48 -14.61 9.38
C ALA A 25 -8.22 -14.73 7.87
N LYS A 26 -9.17 -15.34 7.16
CA LYS A 26 -9.10 -15.41 5.70
C LYS A 26 -9.01 -13.96 5.20
N PRO A 27 -7.99 -13.60 4.40
CA PRO A 27 -7.93 -12.25 3.83
C PRO A 27 -9.26 -11.95 3.17
N ALA A 28 -9.85 -10.80 3.51
CA ALA A 28 -11.04 -10.35 2.82
C ALA A 28 -10.72 -10.34 1.32
N ALA A 29 -11.56 -11.02 0.52
CA ALA A 29 -11.37 -11.04 -0.91
C ALA A 29 -11.35 -9.59 -1.41
N ALA A 30 -10.27 -9.19 -2.08
CA ALA A 30 -10.18 -7.86 -2.66
C ALA A 30 -11.38 -7.68 -3.60
N LYS A 31 -12.11 -6.58 -3.44
CA LYS A 31 -13.18 -6.21 -4.37
C LYS A 31 -12.55 -6.12 -5.76
N LYS A 32 -13.16 -6.82 -6.74
CA LYS A 32 -12.74 -6.69 -8.13
C LYS A 32 -12.96 -5.25 -8.57
N TRP A 33 -11.88 -4.56 -8.93
CA TRP A 33 -11.95 -3.23 -9.50
C TRP A 33 -12.68 -3.28 -10.85
N THR A 34 -13.59 -2.35 -11.08
CA THR A 34 -14.29 -2.19 -12.36
C THR A 34 -13.95 -0.81 -12.91
N VAL A 35 -13.46 -0.77 -14.15
CA VAL A 35 -13.06 0.47 -14.83
C VAL A 35 -14.30 1.35 -15.05
N PRO A 36 -14.34 2.58 -14.51
CA PRO A 36 -15.40 3.54 -14.80
C PRO A 36 -15.46 3.83 -16.30
N ARG A 37 -16.67 4.00 -16.83
CA ARG A 37 -16.88 4.24 -18.26
C ARG A 37 -17.73 5.48 -18.48
N THR A 38 -17.44 6.17 -19.57
CA THR A 38 -18.25 7.26 -20.12
C THR A 38 -19.58 6.72 -20.69
N PRO A 39 -20.58 7.58 -20.98
CA PRO A 39 -21.87 7.15 -21.54
C PRO A 39 -21.75 6.43 -22.90
N ASP A 40 -20.73 6.73 -23.69
CA ASP A 40 -20.40 6.05 -24.95
C ASP A 40 -19.56 4.77 -24.74
N GLY A 41 -19.29 4.39 -23.50
CA GLY A 41 -18.71 3.10 -23.13
C GLY A 41 -17.18 3.02 -23.11
N GLN A 42 -16.49 4.15 -23.31
CA GLN A 42 -15.02 4.21 -23.23
C GLN A 42 -14.55 4.27 -21.76
N PRO A 43 -13.32 3.83 -21.43
CA PRO A 43 -12.74 4.08 -20.11
C PRO A 43 -12.73 5.57 -19.79
N ASP A 44 -13.22 5.92 -18.60
CA ASP A 44 -13.17 7.30 -18.13
C ASP A 44 -11.77 7.62 -17.58
N LEU A 45 -11.01 8.43 -18.34
CA LEU A 45 -9.66 8.89 -18.01
C LEU A 45 -9.64 10.37 -17.58
N GLN A 46 -10.79 10.92 -17.18
CA GLN A 46 -10.88 12.29 -16.68
C GLN A 46 -10.15 12.44 -15.33
N GLY A 47 -9.66 13.66 -15.05
CA GLY A 47 -8.95 13.99 -13.81
C GLY A 47 -7.76 14.91 -14.06
N PHE A 48 -6.99 15.16 -13.01
CA PHE A 48 -5.75 15.92 -13.09
C PHE A 48 -4.58 14.97 -13.34
N TRP A 49 -3.91 15.18 -14.47
CA TRP A 49 -2.70 14.48 -14.84
C TRP A 49 -1.52 15.44 -14.71
N THR A 50 -0.41 14.95 -14.19
CA THR A 50 0.85 15.71 -14.11
C THR A 50 1.98 14.87 -14.67
N ASN A 51 2.89 15.54 -15.37
CA ASN A 51 4.18 15.01 -15.80
C ASN A 51 5.32 15.69 -15.02
N SER A 52 5.04 16.16 -13.80
CA SER A 52 6.02 16.84 -12.95
C SER A 52 7.09 15.87 -12.48
N THR A 53 8.16 15.78 -13.24
CA THR A 53 9.36 15.00 -12.95
C THR A 53 10.59 15.79 -13.37
N TYR A 54 11.69 15.63 -12.64
CA TYR A 54 12.98 16.19 -13.05
C TYR A 54 13.63 15.41 -14.21
N VAL A 55 13.13 14.22 -14.53
CA VAL A 55 13.63 13.40 -15.64
C VAL A 55 12.89 13.79 -16.92
N PRO A 56 13.58 14.33 -17.94
CA PRO A 56 12.95 14.71 -19.20
C PRO A 56 12.41 13.48 -19.95
N LEU A 57 11.37 13.69 -20.77
CA LEU A 57 10.76 12.64 -21.58
C LEU A 57 11.74 12.09 -22.63
N GLU A 58 12.59 12.97 -23.17
CA GLU A 58 13.62 12.65 -24.15
C GLU A 58 15.00 12.69 -23.50
N ARG A 59 15.93 11.92 -24.06
CA ARG A 59 17.32 11.91 -23.61
C ARG A 59 17.99 13.24 -24.01
N PRO A 60 18.62 13.97 -23.06
CA PRO A 60 19.35 15.19 -23.42
C PRO A 60 20.49 14.90 -24.40
N ASP A 61 20.69 15.78 -25.38
CA ASP A 61 21.64 15.61 -26.48
C ASP A 61 23.09 15.37 -26.02
N ASN A 62 23.46 15.93 -24.86
CA ASN A 62 24.80 15.81 -24.29
C ASN A 62 25.02 14.53 -23.46
N VAL A 63 24.02 13.64 -23.35
CA VAL A 63 24.08 12.45 -22.49
C VAL A 63 24.21 11.18 -23.34
N THR A 64 25.46 10.83 -23.64
CA THR A 64 25.80 9.64 -24.45
C THR A 64 25.89 8.35 -23.64
N LYS A 65 26.13 8.44 -22.32
CA LYS A 65 26.25 7.27 -21.44
C LYS A 65 24.91 6.57 -21.25
N ALA A 66 24.95 5.25 -21.09
CA ALA A 66 23.74 4.46 -20.87
C ALA A 66 23.06 4.79 -19.53
N LEU A 67 23.85 4.93 -18.45
CA LEU A 67 23.38 5.07 -17.07
C LEU A 67 24.09 6.23 -16.36
N TYR A 68 23.38 6.87 -15.43
CA TYR A 68 23.97 7.77 -14.44
C TYR A 68 24.46 6.98 -13.23
N THR A 69 25.56 7.43 -12.62
CA THR A 69 25.83 7.11 -11.22
C THR A 69 24.87 7.89 -10.33
N GLU A 70 24.73 7.47 -9.08
CA GLU A 70 23.87 8.16 -8.10
C GLU A 70 24.29 9.62 -7.91
N GLN A 71 25.60 9.89 -7.87
CA GLN A 71 26.13 11.24 -7.67
C GLN A 71 25.80 12.15 -8.85
N GLU A 72 25.89 11.65 -10.08
CA GLU A 72 25.59 12.44 -11.27
C GLU A 72 24.08 12.73 -11.37
N PHE A 73 23.23 11.76 -11.05
CA PHE A 73 21.78 11.98 -11.02
C PHE A 73 21.38 13.00 -9.94
N ALA A 74 21.98 12.92 -8.75
CA ALA A 74 21.73 13.88 -7.68
C ALA A 74 22.11 15.31 -8.09
N ALA A 75 23.18 15.49 -8.86
CA ALA A 75 23.58 16.79 -9.38
C ALA A 75 22.55 17.34 -10.39
N VAL A 76 22.06 16.50 -11.31
CA VAL A 76 21.02 16.88 -12.28
C VAL A 76 19.73 17.31 -11.58
N VAL A 77 19.28 16.55 -10.59
CA VAL A 77 18.08 16.88 -9.81
C VAL A 77 18.27 18.19 -9.03
N LYS A 78 19.45 18.40 -8.42
CA LYS A 78 19.76 19.63 -7.69
C LYS A 78 19.72 20.85 -8.61
N GLU A 79 20.28 20.76 -9.81
CA GLU A 79 20.25 21.84 -10.80
C GLU A 79 18.81 22.13 -11.25
N ALA A 80 18.03 21.09 -11.54
CA ALA A 80 16.63 21.25 -11.93
C ALA A 80 15.81 21.94 -10.83
N ALA A 81 15.97 21.52 -9.58
CA ALA A 81 15.32 22.15 -8.43
C ALA A 81 15.77 23.61 -8.20
N ALA A 82 17.03 23.94 -8.49
CA ALA A 82 17.52 25.31 -8.39
C ALA A 82 16.87 26.24 -9.44
N ARG A 83 16.68 25.76 -10.67
CA ARG A 83 15.98 26.53 -11.72
C ARG A 83 14.51 26.77 -11.41
N GLU A 84 13.85 25.85 -10.70
CA GLU A 84 12.46 26.04 -10.27
C GLU A 84 12.32 27.03 -9.10
N ALA A 85 13.38 27.24 -8.33
CA ALA A 85 13.40 28.16 -7.19
C ALA A 85 13.73 29.62 -7.58
N GLU A 86 14.13 29.85 -8.82
CA GLU A 86 14.37 31.17 -9.44
C GLU A 86 13.07 31.76 -10.00
#